data_AF-E9SBA4-F1
#
_entry.id   AF-E9SBA4-F1
#
_cell.length_a   1.000
_cell.length_b   1.000
_cell.length_c   1.000
_cell.angle_alpha   90.00
_cell.angle_beta   90.00
_cell.angle_gamma   90.00
#
_symmetry.space_group_name_H-M   'P 1'
#
loop_
_entity.id
_entity.type
_entity.pdbx_description
1 polymer ?
#
loop_
_entity_poly.entity_id
_entity_poly.type
_entity_poly.pdbx_seq_one_letter_code
_entity_poly.pdbx_strand_id
1 'polypeptide(L)'
;MERNKHKDILDTMEIYAYLAEIMRIPLGRPSERYNGEESGERDHACTIAREFGSYRSLCLRENSVRRRIERMLAECIIAEKTMSPQLPVLRSALRHATLELAELALRRRRIEERRDSLKGELVKMVVQHRYFDDLNRRMPTWSGTARELGIALSGEELRGYICKNFEEMR
;
A
#
# COMPACT_ATOMS: atom_id res chain seq x y z
N MET A 1 17.17 23.02 0.63
CA MET A 1 16.04 23.82 0.11
C MET A 1 14.75 23.09 0.46
N GLU A 2 14.12 23.53 1.53
CA GLU A 2 12.77 23.12 1.93
C GLU A 2 11.75 23.55 0.87
N ARG A 3 10.83 22.66 0.52
CA ARG A 3 9.49 23.04 0.07
C ARG A 3 8.50 22.11 0.76
N ASN A 4 7.60 22.73 1.51
CA ASN A 4 6.38 22.19 2.10
C ASN A 4 5.90 20.89 1.44
N LYS A 5 5.80 19.81 2.21
CA LYS A 5 4.97 18.65 1.86
C LYS A 5 3.96 18.39 2.97
N HIS A 6 3.24 19.43 3.40
CA HIS A 6 1.88 19.18 3.84
C HIS A 6 1.11 18.90 2.55
N LYS A 7 0.81 17.62 2.29
CA LYS A 7 -0.15 17.25 1.24
C LYS A 7 -1.52 17.62 1.79
N ASP A 8 -1.96 18.84 1.57
CA ASP A 8 -3.32 19.23 1.89
C ASP A 8 -4.27 18.71 0.80
N ILE A 9 -5.43 18.19 1.19
CA ILE A 9 -6.48 17.76 0.26
C ILE A 9 -6.88 18.91 -0.68
N LEU A 10 -6.89 20.15 -0.18
CA LEU A 10 -7.28 21.33 -0.95
C LEU A 10 -6.19 21.83 -1.91
N ASP A 11 -4.95 21.37 -1.76
CA ASP A 11 -3.89 21.60 -2.76
C ASP A 11 -4.04 20.69 -3.98
N THR A 12 -4.83 19.62 -3.85
CA THR A 12 -4.97 18.57 -4.87
C THR A 12 -6.38 18.52 -5.48
N MET A 13 -7.41 18.84 -4.69
CA MET A 13 -8.82 18.84 -5.12
C MET A 13 -9.41 20.25 -5.07
N GLU A 14 -10.24 20.59 -6.06
CA GLU A 14 -11.03 21.82 -6.00
C GLU A 14 -12.00 21.78 -4.81
N ILE A 15 -12.12 22.91 -4.10
CA ILE A 15 -12.90 23.02 -2.86
C ILE A 15 -14.35 22.55 -3.02
N TYR A 16 -14.99 22.82 -4.16
CA TYR A 16 -16.36 22.39 -4.42
C TYR A 16 -16.48 20.88 -4.67
N ALA A 17 -15.49 20.27 -5.32
CA ALA A 17 -15.44 18.82 -5.50
C ALA A 17 -15.22 18.11 -4.16
N TYR A 18 -14.30 18.63 -3.34
CA TYR A 18 -14.07 18.15 -1.98
C TYR A 18 -15.34 18.24 -1.11
N LEU A 19 -16.00 19.40 -1.08
CA LEU A 19 -17.25 19.59 -0.34
C LEU A 19 -18.35 18.64 -0.85
N ALA A 20 -18.49 18.49 -2.16
CA ALA A 20 -19.47 17.57 -2.74
C ALA A 20 -19.20 16.10 -2.35
N GLU A 21 -17.94 15.67 -2.31
CA GLU A 21 -17.59 14.32 -1.85
C GLU A 21 -17.88 14.13 -0.35
N ILE A 22 -17.50 15.09 0.50
CA ILE A 22 -17.81 15.02 1.94
C ILE A 22 -19.32 15.00 2.19
N MET A 23 -20.08 15.85 1.49
CA MET A 23 -21.54 15.91 1.64
C MET A 23 -22.24 14.62 1.19
N ARG A 24 -21.61 13.79 0.36
CA ARG A 24 -22.12 12.46 -0.02
C ARG A 24 -21.86 11.39 1.03
N ILE A 25 -20.99 11.65 2.00
CA ILE A 25 -20.73 10.71 3.09
C ILE A 25 -21.97 10.76 4.00
N PRO A 26 -22.71 9.66 4.14
CA PRO A 26 -23.87 9.65 5.00
C PRO A 26 -23.42 9.94 6.44
N LEU A 27 -23.77 11.14 6.93
CA LEU A 27 -23.57 11.52 8.32
C LEU A 27 -24.63 10.77 9.16
N GLY A 28 -24.28 9.56 9.60
CA GLY A 28 -25.23 8.61 10.17
C GLY A 28 -24.76 7.94 11.47
N ARG A 29 -25.27 8.48 12.58
CA ARG A 29 -25.40 8.00 13.99
C ARG A 29 -24.16 7.41 14.71
N PRO A 30 -23.99 7.76 16.00
CA PRO A 30 -22.88 7.26 16.82
C PRO A 30 -22.94 5.74 16.93
N SER A 31 -21.91 5.09 16.39
CA SER A 31 -21.47 3.73 16.74
C SER A 31 -22.59 2.79 17.18
N GLU A 32 -23.52 2.45 16.28
CA GLU A 32 -24.03 1.09 16.34
C GLU A 32 -22.82 0.23 16.02
N ARG A 33 -22.26 -0.35 17.09
CA ARG A 33 -21.07 -1.17 17.07
C ARG A 33 -21.13 -2.03 15.81
N TYR A 34 -20.08 -1.95 15.01
CA TYR A 34 -19.83 -2.73 13.78
C TYR A 34 -19.68 -4.25 14.09
N ASN A 35 -20.55 -4.78 14.96
CA ASN A 35 -20.66 -6.16 15.42
C ASN A 35 -21.99 -6.79 14.95
N GLY A 36 -22.68 -6.18 13.97
CA GLY A 36 -23.83 -6.80 13.31
C GLY A 36 -23.39 -7.86 12.31
N GLU A 37 -23.91 -9.06 12.44
CA GLU A 37 -23.61 -10.28 11.71
C GLU A 37 -24.02 -10.22 10.23
N GLU A 38 -23.13 -9.76 9.34
CA GLU A 38 -23.25 -10.01 7.89
C GLU A 38 -21.87 -10.42 7.35
N SER A 39 -21.61 -11.73 7.37
CA SER A 39 -20.28 -12.34 7.26
C SER A 39 -19.76 -12.53 5.83
N GLY A 40 -20.49 -12.11 4.80
CA GLY A 40 -20.08 -12.27 3.40
C GLY A 40 -19.45 -11.02 2.76
N GLU A 41 -19.95 -9.82 3.07
CA GLU A 41 -19.57 -8.59 2.36
C GLU A 41 -18.44 -7.81 3.04
N ARG A 42 -18.34 -7.88 4.38
CA ARG A 42 -17.24 -7.30 5.16
C ARG A 42 -15.87 -7.89 4.84
N ASP A 43 -15.83 -9.08 4.25
CA ASP A 43 -14.57 -9.77 3.95
C ASP A 43 -13.82 -9.11 2.79
N HIS A 44 -14.54 -8.48 1.83
CA HIS A 44 -13.92 -7.90 0.65
C HIS A 44 -13.13 -6.62 0.95
N ALA A 45 -13.76 -5.64 1.62
CA ALA A 45 -13.06 -4.42 2.04
C ALA A 45 -11.90 -4.71 2.99
N CYS A 46 -12.08 -5.68 3.90
CA CYS A 46 -11.01 -6.13 4.79
C CYS A 46 -9.85 -6.75 4.02
N THR A 47 -10.14 -7.55 2.99
CA THR A 47 -9.14 -8.16 2.11
C THR A 47 -8.35 -7.09 1.35
N ILE A 48 -9.01 -6.12 0.73
CA ILE A 48 -8.36 -5.01 0.02
C ILE A 48 -7.50 -4.18 0.99
N ALA A 49 -8.04 -3.84 2.17
CA ALA A 49 -7.29 -3.09 3.18
C ALA A 49 -6.04 -3.83 3.67
N ARG A 50 -6.12 -5.16 3.84
CA ARG A 50 -4.97 -6.02 4.19
C ARG A 50 -3.97 -6.10 3.04
N GLU A 51 -4.45 -6.21 1.81
CA GLU A 51 -3.61 -6.24 0.61
C GLU A 51 -2.81 -4.94 0.47
N PHE A 52 -3.47 -3.78 0.53
CA PHE A 52 -2.77 -2.48 0.56
C PHE A 52 -1.84 -2.36 1.78
N GLY A 53 -2.27 -2.86 2.94
CA GLY A 53 -1.43 -2.94 4.15
C GLY A 53 -0.14 -3.74 3.97
N SER A 54 -0.13 -4.72 3.06
CA SER A 54 1.04 -5.56 2.77
C SER A 54 2.07 -4.88 1.84
N TYR A 55 1.70 -3.79 1.17
CA TYR A 55 2.57 -3.12 0.19
C TYR A 55 3.94 -2.75 0.77
N ARG A 56 3.96 -2.14 1.97
CA ARG A 56 5.22 -1.71 2.62
C ARG A 56 6.14 -2.87 2.93
N SER A 57 5.62 -3.96 3.49
CA SER A 57 6.43 -5.14 3.80
C SER A 57 6.93 -5.82 2.53
N LEU A 58 6.14 -5.77 1.45
CA LEU A 58 6.53 -6.28 0.15
C LEU A 58 7.70 -5.49 -0.45
N CYS A 59 7.67 -4.15 -0.41
CA CYS A 59 8.80 -3.32 -0.83
C CYS A 59 10.08 -3.60 -0.02
N LEU A 60 9.95 -3.77 1.30
CA LEU A 60 11.09 -4.11 2.16
C LEU A 60 11.67 -5.49 1.81
N ARG A 61 10.81 -6.48 1.56
CA ARG A 61 11.24 -7.82 1.14
C ARG A 61 11.92 -7.79 -0.23
N GLU A 62 11.36 -7.07 -1.19
CA GLU A 62 11.95 -6.89 -2.52
C GLU A 62 13.37 -6.32 -2.43
N ASN A 63 13.56 -5.26 -1.63
CA ASN A 63 14.87 -4.67 -1.39
C ASN A 63 15.86 -5.64 -0.72
N SER A 64 15.39 -6.44 0.25
CA SER A 64 16.21 -7.45 0.90
C SER A 64 16.67 -8.54 -0.07
N VAL A 65 15.77 -9.02 -0.94
CA VAL A 65 16.09 -10.01 -1.97
C VAL A 65 17.06 -9.45 -2.99
N ARG A 66 16.92 -8.19 -3.42
CA ARG A 66 17.90 -7.53 -4.32
C ARG A 66 19.31 -7.52 -3.71
N ARG A 67 19.45 -7.09 -2.45
CA ARG A 67 20.75 -7.10 -1.74
C ARG A 67 21.32 -8.50 -1.58
N ARG A 68 20.47 -9.51 -1.42
CA ARG A 68 20.89 -10.92 -1.38
C ARG A 68 21.41 -11.37 -2.75
N ILE A 69 20.70 -11.05 -3.84
CA ILE A 69 21.12 -11.35 -5.22
C ILE A 69 22.47 -10.69 -5.52
N GLU A 70 22.66 -9.43 -5.17
CA GLU A 70 23.94 -8.72 -5.36
C GLU A 70 25.12 -9.44 -4.69
N ARG A 71 24.94 -9.91 -3.45
CA ARG A 71 25.96 -10.71 -2.75
C ARG A 71 26.22 -12.05 -3.44
N MET A 72 25.16 -12.76 -3.85
CA MET A 72 25.28 -14.04 -4.53
C MET A 72 25.93 -13.92 -5.92
N LEU A 73 25.72 -12.79 -6.61
CA LEU A 73 26.42 -12.48 -7.86
C LEU A 73 27.92 -12.32 -7.62
N ALA A 74 28.31 -11.58 -6.57
CA ALA A 74 29.72 -11.43 -6.21
C ALA A 74 30.37 -12.79 -5.86
N GLU A 75 29.67 -13.63 -5.09
CA GLU A 75 30.13 -15.00 -4.77
C GLU A 75 30.28 -15.86 -6.03
N CYS A 76 29.31 -15.80 -6.96
CA CYS A 76 29.40 -16.50 -8.25
C CYS A 76 30.63 -16.08 -9.05
N ILE A 77 30.93 -14.78 -9.12
CA ILE A 77 32.09 -14.25 -9.86
C ILE A 77 33.40 -14.79 -9.26
N ILE A 78 33.52 -14.80 -7.93
CA ILE A 78 34.70 -15.32 -7.24
C ILE A 78 34.84 -16.83 -7.50
N ALA A 79 33.74 -17.58 -7.36
CA ALA A 79 33.70 -19.01 -7.62
C ALA A 79 34.06 -19.36 -9.07
N GLU A 80 33.63 -18.56 -10.04
CA GLU A 80 33.98 -18.72 -11.46
C GLU A 80 35.46 -18.47 -11.73
N LYS A 81 36.04 -17.40 -11.17
CA LYS A 81 37.48 -17.11 -11.30
C LYS A 81 38.37 -18.19 -10.68
N THR A 82 37.88 -18.85 -9.64
CA THR A 82 38.62 -19.89 -8.91
C THR A 82 38.30 -21.30 -9.37
N MET A 83 37.47 -21.47 -10.41
CA MET A 83 36.99 -22.78 -10.88
C MET A 83 36.41 -23.63 -9.74
N SER A 84 35.70 -22.98 -8.81
CA SER A 84 35.17 -23.63 -7.61
C SER A 84 34.11 -24.67 -7.98
N PRO A 85 34.16 -25.88 -7.38
CA PRO A 85 33.16 -26.93 -7.63
C PRO A 85 31.76 -26.55 -7.13
N GLN A 86 31.63 -25.50 -6.31
CA GLN A 86 30.35 -25.01 -5.80
C GLN A 86 29.60 -24.10 -6.80
N LEU A 87 30.24 -23.69 -7.90
CA LEU A 87 29.66 -22.76 -8.88
C LEU A 87 28.26 -23.18 -9.39
N PRO A 88 27.99 -24.48 -9.72
CA PRO A 88 26.65 -24.89 -10.13
C PRO A 88 25.58 -24.69 -9.04
N VAL A 89 25.92 -24.92 -7.77
CA VAL A 89 25.02 -24.74 -6.63
C VAL A 89 24.71 -23.25 -6.42
N LEU A 90 25.74 -22.39 -6.48
CA LEU A 90 25.57 -20.94 -6.37
C LEU A 90 24.70 -20.38 -7.50
N ARG A 91 24.92 -20.82 -8.75
CA ARG A 91 24.10 -20.44 -9.90
C ARG A 91 22.64 -20.87 -9.74
N SER A 92 22.39 -22.07 -9.24
CA SER A 92 21.03 -22.55 -8.95
C SER A 92 20.36 -21.68 -7.89
N ALA A 93 21.04 -21.41 -6.77
CA ALA A 93 20.49 -20.57 -5.70
C ALA A 93 20.21 -19.13 -6.18
N LEU A 94 21.10 -18.56 -7.01
CA LEU A 94 20.91 -17.25 -7.62
C LEU A 94 19.68 -17.21 -8.53
N ARG A 95 19.45 -18.27 -9.32
CA ARG A 95 18.24 -18.40 -10.14
C ARG A 95 16.97 -18.40 -9.27
N HIS A 96 16.96 -19.13 -8.16
CA HIS A 96 15.81 -19.15 -7.24
C HIS A 96 15.54 -17.77 -6.64
N ALA A 97 16.58 -17.07 -6.17
CA ALA A 97 16.44 -15.71 -5.65
C ALA A 97 15.91 -14.73 -6.72
N THR A 98 16.35 -14.89 -7.97
CA THR A 98 15.87 -14.08 -9.11
C THR A 98 14.39 -14.32 -9.41
N LEU A 99 13.93 -15.58 -9.35
CA LEU A 99 12.51 -15.92 -9.48
C LEU A 99 11.69 -15.33 -8.33
N GLU A 100 12.17 -15.43 -7.09
CA GLU A 100 11.53 -14.80 -5.92
C GLU A 100 11.39 -13.28 -6.14
N LEU A 101 12.43 -12.61 -6.63
CA LEU A 101 12.38 -11.17 -6.92
C LEU A 101 11.32 -10.84 -7.97
N ALA A 102 11.23 -11.63 -9.04
CA ALA A 102 10.23 -11.44 -10.09
C ALA A 102 8.80 -11.62 -9.56
N GLU A 103 8.56 -12.63 -8.72
CA GLU A 103 7.26 -12.85 -8.07
C GLU A 103 6.87 -11.68 -7.16
N LEU A 104 7.81 -11.17 -6.36
CA LEU A 104 7.60 -10.01 -5.52
C LEU A 104 7.26 -8.77 -6.37
N ALA A 105 8.01 -8.52 -7.44
CA ALA A 105 7.75 -7.39 -8.32
C ALA A 105 6.36 -7.46 -8.99
N LEU A 106 5.93 -8.66 -9.42
CA LEU A 106 4.59 -8.88 -9.97
C LEU A 106 3.50 -8.62 -8.93
N ARG A 107 3.68 -9.11 -7.70
CA ARG A 107 2.74 -8.85 -6.61
C ARG A 107 2.68 -7.37 -6.27
N ARG A 108 3.83 -6.66 -6.19
CA ARG A 108 3.88 -5.21 -5.98
C ARG A 108 3.04 -4.47 -7.02
N ARG A 109 3.29 -4.80 -8.29
CA ARG A 109 2.62 -4.18 -9.44
C ARG A 109 1.11 -4.39 -9.40
N ARG A 110 0.63 -5.58 -9.06
CA ARG A 110 -0.81 -5.85 -8.92
C ARG A 110 -1.47 -4.95 -7.86
N ILE A 111 -0.79 -4.73 -6.74
CA ILE A 111 -1.28 -3.86 -5.67
C ILE A 111 -1.31 -2.40 -6.12
N GLU A 112 -0.29 -1.95 -6.86
CA GLU A 112 -0.23 -0.60 -7.47
C GLU A 112 -1.33 -0.40 -8.51
N GLU A 113 -1.54 -1.37 -9.41
CA GLU A 113 -2.61 -1.34 -10.42
C GLU A 113 -4.00 -1.26 -9.75
N ARG A 114 -4.20 -1.99 -8.65
CA ARG A 114 -5.44 -1.93 -7.86
C ARG A 114 -5.64 -0.59 -7.16
N ARG A 115 -4.57 0.05 -6.69
CA ARG A 115 -4.64 1.44 -6.19
C ARG A 115 -5.04 2.39 -7.32
N ASP A 116 -4.44 2.23 -8.50
CA ASP A 116 -4.67 3.14 -9.63
C ASP A 116 -6.10 3.01 -10.19
N SER A 117 -6.71 1.83 -10.04
CA SER A 117 -8.10 1.56 -10.41
C SER A 117 -9.16 2.10 -9.44
N LEU A 118 -8.76 2.65 -8.29
CA LEU A 118 -9.71 3.29 -7.36
C LEU A 118 -10.48 4.42 -8.05
N LYS A 119 -11.70 4.69 -7.59
CA LYS A 119 -12.52 5.83 -8.05
C LYS A 119 -12.61 6.85 -6.91
N GLY A 120 -12.76 8.13 -7.28
CA GLY A 120 -12.76 9.25 -6.33
C GLY A 120 -11.35 9.70 -5.98
N GLU A 121 -11.14 11.01 -6.03
CA GLU A 121 -9.81 11.61 -5.80
C GLU A 121 -9.43 11.58 -4.31
N LEU A 122 -10.39 11.82 -3.42
CA LEU A 122 -10.23 11.68 -1.98
C LEU A 122 -9.79 10.26 -1.59
N VAL A 123 -10.45 9.25 -2.16
CA VAL A 123 -10.15 7.84 -1.89
C VAL A 123 -8.73 7.51 -2.34
N LYS A 124 -8.36 7.88 -3.56
CA LYS A 124 -7.00 7.69 -4.10
C LYS A 124 -5.95 8.33 -3.20
N MET A 125 -6.19 9.57 -2.78
CA MET A 125 -5.24 10.32 -1.97
C MET A 125 -5.06 9.72 -0.57
N VAL A 126 -6.17 9.35 0.06
CA VAL A 126 -6.16 8.70 1.38
C VAL A 126 -5.44 7.36 1.32
N VAL A 127 -5.73 6.53 0.31
CA VAL A 127 -5.07 5.23 0.13
C VAL A 127 -3.58 5.41 -0.17
N GLN A 128 -3.22 6.33 -1.07
CA GLN A 128 -1.83 6.64 -1.40
C GLN A 128 -1.05 7.08 -0.15
N HIS A 129 -1.55 8.08 0.59
CA HIS A 129 -0.90 8.58 1.80
C HIS A 129 -0.76 7.50 2.87
N ARG A 130 -1.83 6.73 3.10
CA ARG A 130 -1.87 5.74 4.17
C ARG A 130 -0.96 4.54 3.89
N TYR A 131 -1.00 3.99 2.68
CA TYR A 131 -0.39 2.70 2.39
C TYR A 131 0.90 2.79 1.59
N PHE A 132 1.01 3.75 0.66
CA PHE A 132 2.06 3.78 -0.36
C PHE A 132 3.12 4.86 -0.11
N ASP A 133 2.76 5.95 0.56
CA ASP A 133 3.69 7.01 0.93
C ASP A 133 4.53 6.64 2.16
N ASP A 134 5.78 7.13 2.17
CA ASP A 134 6.75 6.98 3.25
C ASP A 134 6.82 5.56 3.84
N LEU A 135 7.47 4.67 3.08
CA LEU A 135 7.64 3.26 3.40
C LEU A 135 8.39 3.00 4.71
N ASN A 136 9.16 3.99 5.20
CA ASN A 136 10.00 3.86 6.39
C ASN A 136 9.24 4.20 7.68
N ARG A 137 8.15 4.97 7.57
CA ARG A 137 7.29 5.30 8.69
C ARG A 137 6.35 4.13 9.02
N ARG A 138 5.89 4.05 10.27
CA ARG A 138 4.74 3.20 10.62
C ARG A 138 3.50 3.71 9.88
N MET A 139 2.67 2.79 9.39
CA MET A 139 1.38 3.13 8.78
C MET A 139 0.57 4.04 9.74
N PRO A 140 0.11 5.22 9.28
CA PRO A 140 -0.61 6.17 10.13
C PRO A 140 -1.93 5.57 10.64
N THR A 141 -2.49 6.11 11.72
CA THR A 141 -3.88 5.80 12.13
C THR A 141 -4.87 6.51 11.22
N TRP A 142 -6.13 6.11 11.17
CA TRP A 142 -7.13 6.79 10.32
C TRP A 142 -7.30 8.26 10.70
N SER A 143 -7.36 8.57 12.00
CA SER A 143 -7.38 9.96 12.49
C SER A 143 -6.10 10.72 12.14
N GLY A 144 -4.94 10.04 12.18
CA GLY A 144 -3.67 10.61 11.74
C GLY A 144 -3.67 10.96 10.26
N THR A 145 -4.21 10.07 9.41
CA THR A 145 -4.39 10.31 7.97
C THR A 145 -5.32 11.48 7.71
N ALA A 146 -6.49 11.54 8.35
CA ALA A 146 -7.43 12.65 8.20
C ALA A 146 -6.77 14.00 8.55
N ARG A 147 -6.09 14.05 9.70
CA ARG A 147 -5.39 15.25 10.17
C ARG A 147 -4.26 15.68 9.23
N GLU A 148 -3.45 14.73 8.77
CA GLU A 148 -2.29 15.02 7.91
C GLU A 148 -2.68 15.48 6.51
N LEU A 149 -3.87 15.07 6.03
CA LEU A 149 -4.42 15.46 4.74
C LEU A 149 -5.40 16.65 4.84
N GLY A 150 -5.65 17.21 6.02
CA GLY A 150 -6.62 18.31 6.17
C GLY A 150 -8.09 17.91 5.93
N ILE A 151 -8.42 16.62 6.06
CA ILE A 151 -9.76 16.11 5.80
C ILE A 151 -10.65 16.35 7.02
N ALA A 152 -11.79 17.01 6.81
CA ALA A 152 -12.78 17.37 7.83
C ALA A 152 -13.70 16.19 8.20
N LEU A 153 -13.10 15.02 8.48
CA LEU A 153 -13.77 13.81 8.94
C LEU A 153 -13.05 13.25 10.17
N SER A 154 -13.80 12.64 11.08
CA SER A 154 -13.18 11.79 12.10
C SER A 154 -12.49 10.59 11.46
N GLY A 155 -11.56 9.98 12.19
CA GLY A 155 -10.88 8.77 11.70
C GLY A 155 -11.83 7.60 11.43
N GLU A 156 -12.92 7.48 12.18
CA GLU A 156 -13.91 6.42 11.94
C GLU A 156 -14.77 6.70 10.71
N GLU A 157 -15.21 7.94 10.51
CA GLU A 157 -15.95 8.34 9.31
C GLU A 157 -15.09 8.16 8.05
N LEU A 158 -13.82 8.57 8.10
CA LEU A 158 -12.88 8.37 7.02
C LEU A 158 -12.69 6.88 6.72
N ARG A 159 -12.52 6.05 7.75
CA ARG A 159 -12.41 4.60 7.59
C ARG A 159 -13.66 4.02 6.93
N GLY A 160 -14.84 4.37 7.43
CA GLY A 160 -16.12 3.88 6.89
C GLY A 160 -16.29 4.25 5.42
N TYR A 161 -16.01 5.51 5.07
CA TYR A 161 -16.06 6.00 3.69
C TYR A 161 -15.12 5.22 2.76
N ILE A 162 -13.87 5.03 3.16
CA ILE A 162 -12.87 4.31 2.35
C ILE A 162 -13.23 2.82 2.23
N CYS A 163 -13.66 2.18 3.33
CA CYS A 163 -14.08 0.78 3.30
C CYS A 163 -15.28 0.55 2.37
N LYS A 164 -16.27 1.46 2.36
CA LYS A 164 -17.40 1.38 1.43
C LYS A 164 -16.93 1.46 -0.04
N ASN A 165 -15.97 2.35 -0.34
CA ASN A 165 -15.39 2.42 -1.68
C ASN A 165 -14.63 1.14 -2.07
N PHE A 166 -14.04 0.41 -1.12
CA PHE A 166 -13.43 -0.90 -1.40
C PHE A 166 -14.48 -1.97 -1.74
N GLU A 167 -15.67 -1.91 -1.15
CA GLU A 167 -16.77 -2.84 -1.48
C GLU A 167 -17.26 -2.64 -2.91
N GLU A 168 -17.26 -1.39 -3.37
CA GLU A 168 -17.67 -0.99 -4.72
C GLU A 168 -16.64 -1.31 -5.82
N MET A 169 -15.46 -1.85 -5.48
CA MET A 169 -14.41 -2.24 -6.43
C MET A 169 -14.64 -3.62 -7.10
N ARG A 170 -15.79 -4.27 -6.88
CA ARG A 170 -16.12 -5.58 -7.47
C ARG A 170 -16.09 -5.60 -9.00
#